data_AF-A0A6P4IZK3-F1
#
_entry.id   AF-A0A6P4IZK3-F1
#
_cell.length_a   1.000
_cell.length_b   1.000
_cell.length_c   1.000
_cell.angle_alpha   90.00
_cell.angle_beta   90.00
_cell.angle_gamma   90.00
#
_symmetry.space_group_name_H-M   'P 1'
#
loop_
_entity.id
_entity.type
_entity.pdbx_description
1 polymer ?
#
loop_
_entity_poly.entity_id
_entity_poly.type
_entity_poly.pdbx_seq_one_letter_code
_entity_poly.pdbx_strand_id
1 'polypeptide(L)'
;MLEKNKYVPRVNQIDAIYLNKDITRLIRDSLLENLQALSPILFIKIQPELDLLIQSAIWFGSVGKRCSTFGQQLLVLAYDAEKLTVSRLVLHFALTVLPGYVKSWEERRLTRRVEWFSQAITWAENSALVLNILNYFRFLKTGRKPTLVDYMLGLDYISLRNNQRRDIGYKYLTRELLWGGFMEILGLVLPIINFRKLQRVLKSWAFGKQLTGRRLEDRDGGVELLAPKMTASTTCTFCGERPTLPHHMGCGHIYCYYCLSANVLTDASFCCPTCGATCPENGVQSV
;
A
#
# COMPACT_ATOMS: atom_id res chain seq x y z
N MET A 1 25.91 -10.65 34.18
CA MET A 1 25.33 -11.74 33.37
C MET A 1 23.82 -11.54 33.36
N LEU A 2 23.24 -11.22 32.20
CA LEU A 2 21.79 -11.03 32.07
C LEU A 2 21.11 -12.38 32.37
N GLU A 3 20.15 -12.39 33.29
CA GLU A 3 19.29 -13.55 33.53
C GLU A 3 18.63 -13.94 32.20
N LYS A 4 19.09 -15.06 31.62
CA LYS A 4 18.55 -15.61 30.38
C LYS A 4 17.14 -16.11 30.66
N ASN A 5 16.14 -15.25 30.44
CA ASN A 5 14.76 -15.69 30.54
C ASN A 5 14.48 -16.68 29.40
N LYS A 6 14.03 -17.89 29.75
CA LYS A 6 14.02 -19.06 28.86
C LYS A 6 12.80 -19.10 27.94
N TYR A 7 11.80 -18.25 28.19
CA TYR A 7 10.54 -18.29 27.46
C TYR A 7 10.50 -17.24 26.34
N VAL A 8 10.46 -17.72 25.09
CA VAL A 8 10.27 -16.88 23.91
C VAL A 8 8.90 -17.20 23.30
N PRO A 9 7.99 -16.22 23.14
CA PRO A 9 6.70 -16.42 22.50
C PRO A 9 6.84 -16.99 21.08
N ARG A 10 6.00 -17.97 20.74
CA ARG A 10 6.04 -18.65 19.42
C ARG A 10 5.88 -17.68 18.25
N VAL A 11 5.00 -16.69 18.42
CA VAL A 11 4.76 -15.63 17.41
C VAL A 11 6.05 -14.85 17.14
N ASN A 12 6.78 -14.44 18.19
CA ASN A 12 8.05 -13.71 18.01
C ASN A 12 9.11 -14.57 17.30
N GLN A 13 9.14 -15.88 17.55
CA GLN A 13 10.07 -16.77 16.85
C GLN A 13 9.75 -16.87 15.35
N ILE A 14 8.46 -16.98 15.01
CA ILE A 14 8.00 -17.00 13.61
C ILE A 14 8.26 -15.66 12.93
N ASP A 15 7.87 -14.55 13.57
CA ASP A 15 8.10 -13.20 13.04
C ASP A 15 9.58 -12.93 12.78
N ALA A 16 10.47 -13.40 13.67
CA ALA A 16 11.91 -13.23 13.49
C ALA A 16 12.41 -13.92 12.20
N ILE A 17 11.85 -15.08 11.86
CA ILE A 17 12.21 -15.82 10.64
C ILE A 17 11.72 -15.08 9.40
N TYR A 18 10.46 -14.66 9.39
CA TYR A 18 9.89 -13.89 8.26
C TYR A 18 10.64 -12.58 8.05
N LEU A 19 10.85 -11.82 9.12
CA LEU A 19 11.57 -10.56 9.08
C LEU A 19 13.01 -10.75 8.58
N ASN A 20 13.69 -11.82 8.98
CA ASN A 20 15.03 -12.12 8.46
C ASN A 20 15.00 -12.44 6.96
N LYS A 21 13.99 -13.18 6.48
CA LYS A 21 13.82 -13.50 5.06
C LYS A 21 13.59 -12.22 4.25
N ASP A 22 12.75 -11.31 4.75
CA ASP A 22 12.43 -10.06 4.06
C ASP A 22 13.64 -9.11 4.04
N ILE A 23 14.36 -8.96 5.15
CA ILE A 23 15.58 -8.14 5.21
C ILE A 23 16.65 -8.69 4.26
N THR A 24 16.84 -10.01 4.25
CA THR A 24 17.82 -10.65 3.35
C THR A 24 17.43 -10.42 1.90
N ARG A 25 16.14 -10.52 1.57
CA ARG A 25 15.62 -10.24 0.23
C ARG A 25 15.82 -8.78 -0.16
N LEU A 26 15.48 -7.82 0.71
CA LEU A 26 15.64 -6.39 0.44
C LEU A 26 17.11 -6.01 0.21
N ILE A 27 18.03 -6.50 1.06
CA ILE A 27 19.46 -6.25 0.90
C ILE A 27 19.97 -6.85 -0.41
N ARG A 28 19.56 -8.10 -0.73
CA ARG A 28 19.91 -8.74 -1.99
C ARG A 28 19.41 -7.92 -3.17
N ASP A 29 18.10 -7.67 -3.23
CA ASP A 29 17.46 -7.05 -4.39
C ASP A 29 18.06 -5.65 -4.64
N SER A 30 18.27 -4.86 -3.58
CA SER A 30 18.94 -3.56 -3.69
C SER A 30 20.38 -3.65 -4.20
N LEU A 31 21.18 -4.63 -3.73
CA LEU A 31 22.56 -4.81 -4.20
C LEU A 31 22.61 -5.29 -5.65
N LEU A 32 21.73 -6.23 -6.02
CA LEU A 32 21.66 -6.77 -7.36
C LEU A 32 21.23 -5.70 -8.38
N GLU A 33 20.23 -4.87 -8.06
CA GLU A 33 19.78 -3.76 -8.91
C GLU A 33 20.92 -2.76 -9.19
N ASN A 34 21.66 -2.36 -8.15
CA ASN A 34 22.79 -1.45 -8.28
C ASN A 34 23.93 -2.04 -9.15
N LEU A 35 24.18 -3.35 -9.03
CA LEU A 35 25.21 -4.04 -9.82
C LEU A 35 24.77 -4.29 -11.26
N GLN A 36 23.49 -4.56 -11.48
CA GLN A 36 22.90 -4.68 -12.81
C GLN A 36 23.00 -3.37 -13.59
N ALA A 37 22.79 -2.22 -12.93
CA ALA A 37 22.93 -0.89 -13.53
C ALA A 37 24.38 -0.61 -14.01
N LEU A 38 25.38 -1.23 -13.38
CA LEU A 38 26.80 -1.04 -13.74
C LEU A 38 27.21 -1.87 -14.96
N SER A 39 26.80 -3.15 -15.03
CA SER A 39 27.12 -4.00 -16.18
C SER A 39 26.14 -5.19 -16.35
N PRO A 40 25.25 -5.17 -17.35
CA PRO A 40 24.21 -6.21 -17.49
C PRO A 40 24.77 -7.56 -17.97
N ILE A 41 25.85 -7.55 -18.76
CA ILE A 41 26.39 -8.76 -19.41
C ILE A 41 27.17 -9.64 -18.41
N LEU A 42 27.96 -9.03 -17.53
CA LEU A 42 28.71 -9.74 -16.48
C LEU A 42 27.78 -10.21 -15.36
N PHE A 43 26.71 -9.46 -15.08
CA PHE A 43 25.73 -9.78 -14.06
C PHE A 43 25.08 -11.15 -14.30
N ILE A 44 24.60 -11.43 -15.50
CA ILE A 44 23.91 -12.71 -15.81
C ILE A 44 24.82 -13.93 -15.56
N LYS A 45 26.12 -13.80 -15.84
CA LYS A 45 27.09 -14.89 -15.65
C LYS A 45 27.47 -15.09 -14.18
N ILE A 46 27.59 -14.01 -13.42
CA ILE A 46 28.13 -14.01 -12.04
C ILE A 46 27.02 -13.96 -10.98
N GLN A 47 25.75 -13.84 -11.37
CA GLN A 47 24.59 -13.78 -10.47
C GLN A 47 24.59 -14.80 -9.30
N PRO A 48 24.87 -16.12 -9.49
CA PRO A 48 24.77 -17.08 -8.39
C PRO A 48 25.93 -16.92 -7.40
N GLU A 49 27.11 -16.59 -7.91
CA GLU A 49 28.31 -16.35 -7.11
C GLU A 49 28.14 -15.08 -6.28
N LEU A 50 27.53 -14.05 -6.89
CA LEU A 50 27.20 -12.81 -6.21
C LEU A 50 26.12 -13.02 -5.15
N ASP A 51 25.06 -13.78 -5.47
CA ASP A 51 24.02 -14.15 -4.51
C ASP A 51 24.59 -14.94 -3.32
N LEU A 52 25.48 -15.89 -3.58
CA LEU A 52 26.19 -16.65 -2.55
C LEU A 52 27.06 -15.73 -1.69
N LEU A 53 27.80 -14.81 -2.32
CA LEU A 53 28.66 -13.85 -1.61
C LEU A 53 27.84 -12.94 -0.70
N ILE A 54 26.72 -12.39 -1.20
CA ILE A 54 25.82 -11.53 -0.42
C ILE A 54 25.24 -12.32 0.75
N GLN A 55 24.71 -13.52 0.53
CA GLN A 55 24.17 -14.36 1.61
C GLN A 55 25.24 -14.74 2.63
N SER A 56 26.46 -15.03 2.17
CA SER A 56 27.59 -15.36 3.06
C SER A 56 28.02 -14.16 3.89
N ALA A 57 28.05 -12.96 3.31
CA ALA A 57 28.35 -11.72 4.01
C ALA A 57 27.29 -11.38 5.06
N ILE A 58 26.00 -11.53 4.71
CA ILE A 58 24.86 -11.37 5.63
C ILE A 58 24.97 -12.37 6.78
N TRP A 59 25.25 -13.64 6.49
CA TRP A 59 25.38 -14.68 7.52
C TRP A 59 26.58 -14.43 8.44
N PHE A 60 27.73 -14.06 7.89
CA PHE A 60 28.93 -13.75 8.67
C PHE A 60 28.72 -12.53 9.57
N GLY A 61 28.08 -11.48 9.05
CA GLY A 61 27.75 -10.27 9.80
C GLY A 61 26.69 -10.46 10.89
N SER A 62 25.80 -11.44 10.72
CA SER A 62 24.72 -11.74 11.65
C SER A 62 25.08 -12.89 12.61
N VAL A 63 24.82 -14.13 12.21
CA VAL A 63 24.99 -15.33 13.03
C VAL A 63 26.45 -15.52 13.45
N GLY A 64 27.40 -15.26 12.54
CA GLY A 64 28.83 -15.44 12.82
C GLY A 64 29.36 -14.54 13.93
N LYS A 65 28.98 -13.25 13.96
CA LYS A 65 29.48 -12.28 14.96
C LYS A 65 28.59 -12.12 16.19
N ARG A 66 27.26 -12.15 16.00
CA ARG A 66 26.28 -11.81 17.05
C ARG A 66 25.49 -13.00 17.57
N CYS A 67 25.72 -14.21 17.04
CA CYS A 67 24.93 -15.40 17.35
C CYS A 67 23.42 -15.15 17.18
N SER A 68 23.04 -14.26 16.26
CA SER A 68 21.64 -13.92 15.99
C SER A 68 21.49 -13.51 14.53
N THR A 69 20.34 -13.83 13.94
CA THR A 69 19.97 -13.31 12.62
C THR A 69 19.51 -11.85 12.72
N PHE A 70 19.45 -11.12 11.61
CA PHE A 70 18.98 -9.73 11.64
C PHE A 70 17.54 -9.61 12.12
N GLY A 71 16.67 -10.53 11.70
CA GLY A 71 15.29 -10.59 12.18
C GLY A 71 15.18 -10.90 13.68
N GLN A 72 16.03 -11.81 14.18
CA GLN A 72 16.14 -12.08 15.62
C GLN A 72 16.62 -10.85 16.38
N GLN A 73 17.63 -10.14 15.87
CA GLN A 73 18.16 -8.94 16.52
C GLN A 73 17.09 -7.84 16.69
N LEU A 74 16.25 -7.63 15.68
CA LEU A 74 15.15 -6.65 15.74
C LEU A 74 14.07 -7.01 16.75
N LEU A 75 13.85 -8.31 16.98
CA LEU A 75 12.92 -8.81 17.99
C LEU A 75 13.60 -9.16 19.32
N VAL A 76 14.86 -8.75 19.49
CA VAL A 76 15.64 -8.92 20.73
C VAL A 76 15.76 -10.40 21.12
N LEU A 77 15.94 -11.25 20.11
CA LEU A 77 16.19 -12.68 20.21
C LEU A 77 17.63 -13.00 19.78
N ALA A 78 18.19 -14.08 20.30
CA ALA A 78 19.46 -14.63 19.85
C ALA A 78 19.48 -16.15 20.01
N TYR A 79 20.40 -16.82 19.33
CA TYR A 79 20.70 -18.21 19.61
C TYR A 79 21.44 -18.35 20.94
N ASP A 80 21.30 -19.51 21.56
CA ASP A 80 22.08 -19.88 22.74
C ASP A 80 23.56 -20.04 22.39
N ALA A 81 24.39 -19.05 22.77
CA ALA A 81 25.82 -19.04 22.48
C ALA A 81 26.56 -20.28 23.02
N GLU A 82 26.07 -20.88 24.11
CA GLU A 82 26.65 -22.09 24.69
C GLU A 82 26.46 -23.33 23.79
N LYS A 83 25.44 -23.33 22.93
CA LYS A 83 25.14 -24.42 22.00
C LYS A 83 25.75 -24.21 20.62
N LEU A 84 26.22 -23.01 20.29
CA LEU A 84 26.87 -22.67 19.03
C LEU A 84 28.37 -23.01 19.09
N THR A 85 28.71 -24.29 18.97
CA THR A 85 30.10 -24.69 18.69
C THR A 85 30.49 -24.29 17.27
N VAL A 86 31.79 -24.13 17.01
CA VAL A 86 32.31 -23.80 15.66
C VAL A 86 31.83 -24.81 14.62
N SER A 87 31.79 -26.10 14.97
CA SER A 87 31.25 -27.16 14.08
C SER A 87 29.78 -26.95 13.73
N ARG A 88 28.93 -26.62 14.71
CA ARG A 88 27.51 -26.35 14.49
C ARG A 88 27.30 -25.04 13.73
N LEU A 89 28.17 -24.06 13.92
CA LEU A 89 28.16 -22.81 13.17
C LEU A 89 28.45 -23.05 11.69
N VAL A 90 29.47 -23.86 11.37
CA VAL A 90 29.79 -24.26 9.99
C VAL A 90 28.66 -25.07 9.38
N LEU A 91 28.07 -26.02 10.13
CA LEU A 91 26.92 -26.77 9.64
C LEU A 91 25.70 -25.87 9.43
N HIS A 92 25.47 -24.87 10.29
CA HIS A 92 24.41 -23.89 10.08
C HIS A 92 24.63 -23.13 8.78
N PHE A 93 25.85 -22.64 8.54
CA PHE A 93 26.18 -21.98 7.27
C PHE A 93 25.91 -22.91 6.08
N ALA A 94 26.39 -24.15 6.15
CA ALA A 94 26.23 -25.13 5.10
C ALA A 94 24.75 -25.44 4.82
N LEU A 95 23.92 -25.64 5.84
CA LEU A 95 22.50 -25.95 5.66
C LEU A 95 21.62 -24.75 5.27
N THR A 96 22.06 -23.52 5.52
CA THR A 96 21.24 -22.32 5.24
C THR A 96 21.59 -21.64 3.92
N VAL A 97 22.86 -21.62 3.54
CA VAL A 97 23.35 -20.87 2.37
C VAL A 97 23.58 -21.79 1.16
N LEU A 98 24.19 -22.97 1.35
CA LEU A 98 24.57 -23.83 0.23
C LEU A 98 23.38 -24.39 -0.58
N PRO A 99 22.22 -24.76 0.00
CA PRO A 99 21.12 -25.31 -0.80
C PRO A 99 20.63 -24.36 -1.90
N GLY A 100 20.56 -23.06 -1.59
CA GLY A 100 20.18 -22.04 -2.57
C GLY A 100 21.18 -21.92 -3.72
N TYR A 101 22.48 -22.01 -3.40
CA TYR A 101 23.53 -22.00 -4.41
C TYR A 101 23.53 -23.26 -5.28
N VAL A 102 23.46 -24.45 -4.67
CA VAL A 102 23.44 -25.74 -5.37
C VAL A 102 22.30 -25.80 -6.39
N LYS A 103 21.11 -25.33 -6.02
CA LYS A 103 19.97 -25.22 -6.94
C LYS A 103 20.25 -24.32 -8.13
N SER A 104 20.76 -23.10 -7.86
CA SER A 104 21.07 -22.11 -8.91
C SER A 104 22.21 -22.54 -9.84
N TRP A 105 23.08 -23.44 -9.35
CA TRP A 105 24.20 -24.00 -10.08
C TRP A 105 23.76 -25.17 -10.97
N GLU A 106 22.89 -26.04 -10.45
CA GLU A 106 22.30 -27.16 -11.18
C GLU A 106 21.54 -26.70 -12.43
N GLU A 107 20.63 -25.73 -12.26
CA GLU A 107 19.78 -25.17 -13.33
C GLU A 107 20.59 -24.67 -14.53
N ARG A 108 21.85 -24.24 -14.31
CA ARG A 108 22.70 -23.65 -15.35
C ARG A 108 23.74 -24.57 -15.96
N ARG A 109 24.26 -25.56 -15.23
CA ARG A 109 25.42 -26.36 -15.69
C ARG A 109 25.12 -27.85 -15.89
N LEU A 110 24.13 -28.41 -15.21
CA LEU A 110 24.06 -29.87 -15.02
C LEU A 110 22.91 -30.58 -15.73
N THR A 111 21.96 -29.84 -16.31
CA THR A 111 20.79 -30.37 -17.03
C THR A 111 21.14 -31.31 -18.19
N ARG A 112 22.41 -31.38 -18.62
CA ARG A 112 22.84 -32.15 -19.80
C ARG A 112 23.65 -33.42 -19.51
N ARG A 113 24.08 -33.69 -18.26
CA ARG A 113 25.07 -34.78 -18.04
C ARG A 113 24.70 -35.82 -16.98
N VAL A 114 23.84 -35.53 -15.99
CA VAL A 114 23.51 -36.49 -14.93
C VAL A 114 22.04 -36.39 -14.51
N GLU A 115 21.15 -37.13 -15.18
CA GLU A 115 19.71 -37.18 -14.86
C GLU A 115 19.43 -37.74 -13.46
N TRP A 116 20.26 -38.67 -12.97
CA TRP A 116 20.10 -39.21 -11.63
C TRP A 116 20.38 -38.16 -10.52
N PHE A 117 21.28 -37.21 -10.77
CA PHE A 117 21.61 -36.18 -9.77
C PHE A 117 20.47 -35.18 -9.59
N SER A 118 19.81 -34.79 -10.69
CA SER A 118 18.63 -33.93 -10.61
C SER A 118 17.44 -34.63 -9.97
N GLN A 119 17.27 -35.92 -10.23
CA GLN A 119 16.29 -36.76 -9.51
C GLN A 119 16.60 -36.85 -8.01
N ALA A 120 17.87 -37.01 -7.63
CA ALA A 120 18.28 -37.05 -6.23
C ALA A 120 18.03 -35.71 -5.52
N ILE A 121 18.32 -34.57 -6.15
CA ILE A 121 18.07 -33.24 -5.59
C ILE A 121 16.57 -32.99 -5.44
N THR A 122 15.77 -33.24 -6.48
CA THR A 122 14.31 -33.07 -6.41
C THR A 122 13.68 -33.97 -5.34
N TRP A 123 14.15 -35.22 -5.20
CA TRP A 123 13.72 -36.10 -4.11
C TRP A 123 14.13 -35.57 -2.73
N ALA A 124 15.35 -35.03 -2.60
CA ALA A 124 15.82 -34.40 -1.36
C ALA A 124 15.04 -33.13 -1.01
N GLU A 125 14.70 -32.29 -1.99
CA GLU A 125 13.84 -31.11 -1.81
C GLU A 125 12.45 -31.52 -1.30
N ASN A 126 11.81 -32.49 -1.96
CA ASN A 126 10.52 -33.00 -1.54
C ASN A 126 10.55 -33.59 -0.13
N SER A 127 11.60 -34.35 0.18
CA SER A 127 11.83 -34.91 1.53
C SER A 127 12.01 -33.81 2.57
N ALA A 128 12.80 -32.77 2.25
CA ALA A 128 13.01 -31.62 3.13
C ALA A 128 11.70 -30.83 3.37
N LEU A 129 10.83 -30.70 2.36
CA LEU A 129 9.53 -30.06 2.52
C LEU A 129 8.63 -30.83 3.49
N VAL A 130 8.55 -32.17 3.35
CA VAL A 130 7.79 -33.02 4.28
C VAL A 130 8.34 -32.89 5.70
N LEU A 131 9.66 -32.95 5.86
CA LEU A 131 10.29 -32.81 7.18
C LEU A 131 10.08 -31.40 7.78
N ASN A 132 10.08 -30.34 6.95
CA ASN A 132 9.74 -28.99 7.41
C ASN A 132 8.30 -28.89 7.91
N ILE A 133 7.35 -29.51 7.22
CA ILE A 133 5.93 -29.56 7.65
C ILE A 133 5.81 -30.30 8.99
N LEU A 134 6.45 -31.47 9.12
CA LEU A 134 6.46 -32.23 10.37
C LEU A 134 7.11 -31.44 11.51
N ASN A 135 8.22 -30.75 11.23
CA ASN A 135 8.88 -29.89 12.20
C ASN A 135 8.00 -28.71 12.60
N TYR A 136 7.23 -28.14 11.68
CA TYR A 136 6.30 -27.06 11.96
C TYR A 136 5.18 -27.51 12.92
N PHE A 137 4.56 -28.68 12.68
CA PHE A 137 3.58 -29.23 13.63
C PHE A 137 4.18 -29.50 15.02
N ARG A 138 5.39 -30.05 15.06
CA ARG A 138 6.14 -30.26 16.31
C ARG A 138 6.43 -28.93 17.01
N PHE A 139 6.79 -27.90 16.26
CA PHE A 139 7.02 -26.55 16.74
C PHE A 139 5.74 -25.92 17.29
N LEU A 140 4.59 -26.10 16.64
CA LEU A 140 3.30 -25.63 17.16
C LEU A 140 2.95 -26.28 18.51
N LYS A 141 3.30 -27.56 18.71
CA LYS A 141 3.09 -28.23 20.01
C LYS A 141 4.10 -27.79 21.08
N THR A 142 5.39 -27.73 20.73
CA THR A 142 6.50 -27.58 21.69
C THR A 142 6.91 -26.12 21.91
N GLY A 143 6.82 -25.28 20.89
CA GLY A 143 7.26 -23.88 20.88
C GLY A 143 8.77 -23.67 20.90
N ARG A 144 9.57 -24.68 20.50
CA ARG A 144 11.03 -24.61 20.45
C ARG A 144 11.54 -25.09 19.10
N LYS A 145 12.67 -24.53 18.65
CA LYS A 145 13.39 -24.92 17.42
C LYS A 145 12.48 -24.82 16.17
N PRO A 146 12.15 -23.59 15.73
CA PRO A 146 11.14 -23.34 14.71
C PRO A 146 11.53 -23.83 13.31
N THR A 147 12.80 -23.76 12.93
CA THR A 147 13.26 -24.27 11.63
C THR A 147 13.78 -25.70 11.72
N LEU A 148 13.77 -26.43 10.60
CA LEU A 148 14.35 -27.77 10.53
C LEU A 148 15.87 -27.74 10.75
N VAL A 149 16.53 -26.70 10.27
CA VAL A 149 17.97 -26.48 10.50
C VAL A 149 18.25 -26.31 12.00
N ASP A 150 17.44 -25.51 12.70
CA ASP A 150 17.55 -25.35 14.15
C ASP A 150 17.26 -26.66 14.89
N TYR A 151 16.35 -27.49 14.36
CA TYR A 151 16.08 -28.81 14.93
C TYR A 151 17.27 -29.76 14.81
N MET A 152 17.83 -29.90 13.60
CA MET A 152 18.98 -30.77 13.33
C MET A 152 20.21 -30.36 14.13
N LEU A 153 20.44 -29.06 14.29
CA LEU A 153 21.58 -28.51 15.04
C LEU A 153 21.32 -28.37 16.54
N GLY A 154 20.07 -28.55 16.96
CA GLY A 154 19.66 -28.44 18.35
C GLY A 154 19.72 -27.01 18.92
N LEU A 155 19.51 -26.00 18.09
CA LEU A 155 19.63 -24.59 18.44
C LEU A 155 18.33 -24.04 19.05
N ASP A 156 18.42 -23.46 20.24
CA ASP A 156 17.29 -22.83 20.91
C ASP A 156 17.41 -21.30 20.86
N TYR A 157 16.27 -20.61 20.83
CA TYR A 157 16.20 -19.14 20.86
C TYR A 157 16.08 -18.65 22.31
N ILE A 158 16.79 -17.58 22.62
CA ILE A 158 16.83 -16.92 23.92
C ILE A 158 16.42 -15.45 23.74
N SER A 159 15.62 -14.93 24.66
CA SER A 159 15.32 -13.49 24.70
C SER A 159 16.48 -12.73 25.36
N LEU A 160 17.03 -11.74 24.66
CA LEU A 160 18.10 -10.87 25.17
C LEU A 160 17.60 -9.83 26.19
N ARG A 161 16.29 -9.54 26.18
CA ARG A 161 15.64 -8.61 27.10
C ARG A 161 14.54 -9.34 27.86
N ASN A 162 14.37 -9.00 29.13
CA ASN A 162 13.36 -9.60 30.01
C ASN A 162 11.98 -9.58 29.33
N ASN A 163 11.23 -10.66 29.53
CA ASN A 163 9.94 -11.05 28.95
C ASN A 163 8.90 -9.92 28.87
N GLN A 164 9.11 -8.95 28.01
CA GLN A 164 8.15 -7.92 27.68
C GLN A 164 7.23 -8.53 26.63
N ARG A 165 5.99 -8.80 27.05
CA ARG A 165 4.90 -9.08 26.11
C ARG A 165 4.88 -7.91 25.13
N ARG A 166 5.13 -8.17 23.85
CA ARG A 166 5.20 -7.15 22.81
C ARG A 166 3.90 -6.33 22.87
N ASP A 167 4.01 -5.07 23.25
CA ASP A 167 2.89 -4.14 23.10
C ASP A 167 2.70 -3.96 21.60
N ILE A 168 1.68 -4.64 21.07
CA ILE A 168 1.24 -4.45 19.69
C ILE A 168 0.91 -2.96 19.56
N GLY A 169 1.55 -2.28 18.62
CA GLY A 169 1.41 -0.84 18.40
C GLY A 169 0.04 -0.47 17.83
N TYR A 170 -1.04 -0.81 18.55
CA TYR A 170 -2.43 -0.54 18.16
C TYR A 170 -2.65 0.94 17.83
N LYS A 171 -1.90 1.85 18.46
CA LYS A 171 -1.95 3.29 18.16
C LYS A 171 -1.77 3.60 16.66
N TYR A 172 -0.84 2.92 15.99
CA TYR A 172 -0.57 3.15 14.57
C TYR A 172 -1.56 2.41 13.68
N LEU A 173 -1.88 1.16 14.01
CA LEU A 173 -2.87 0.37 13.27
C LEU A 173 -4.24 1.04 13.31
N THR A 174 -4.70 1.45 14.49
CA THR A 174 -5.98 2.15 14.66
C THR A 174 -5.96 3.49 13.94
N ARG A 175 -4.85 4.22 13.95
CA ARG A 175 -4.74 5.48 13.18
C ARG A 175 -4.89 5.24 11.68
N GLU A 176 -4.26 4.20 11.15
CA GLU A 176 -4.35 3.85 9.72
C GLU A 176 -5.77 3.40 9.35
N LEU A 177 -6.39 2.55 10.17
CA LEU A 177 -7.76 2.09 9.96
C LEU A 177 -8.77 3.24 10.04
N LEU A 178 -8.61 4.15 11.00
CA LEU A 178 -9.47 5.32 11.13
C LEU A 178 -9.31 6.25 9.94
N TRP A 179 -8.07 6.50 9.50
CA TRP A 179 -7.82 7.36 8.35
C TRP A 179 -8.33 6.74 7.04
N GLY A 180 -8.09 5.45 6.82
CA GLY A 180 -8.63 4.71 5.68
C GLY A 180 -10.15 4.73 5.64
N GLY A 181 -10.80 4.39 6.76
CA GLY A 181 -12.26 4.44 6.87
C GLY A 181 -12.84 5.85 6.67
N PHE A 182 -12.16 6.88 7.20
CA PHE A 182 -12.55 8.27 6.97
C PHE A 182 -12.46 8.65 5.48
N MET A 183 -11.40 8.24 4.78
CA MET A 183 -11.22 8.52 3.35
C MET A 183 -12.25 7.80 2.48
N GLU A 184 -12.64 6.57 2.83
CA GLU A 184 -13.72 5.85 2.15
C GLU A 184 -15.07 6.56 2.31
N ILE A 185 -15.40 7.00 3.53
CA ILE A 185 -16.61 7.79 3.79
C ILE A 185 -16.57 9.11 3.01
N LEU A 186 -15.44 9.80 3.01
CA LEU A 186 -15.26 11.04 2.25
C LEU A 186 -15.46 10.79 0.75
N GLY A 187 -14.93 9.69 0.21
CA GLY A 187 -15.12 9.29 -1.19
C GLY A 187 -16.59 9.05 -1.57
N LEU A 188 -17.39 8.53 -0.63
CA LEU A 188 -18.84 8.36 -0.83
C LEU A 188 -19.63 9.65 -0.66
N VAL A 189 -19.20 10.53 0.26
CA VAL A 189 -19.91 11.76 0.61
C VAL A 189 -19.62 12.89 -0.37
N LEU A 190 -18.38 13.04 -0.85
CA LEU A 190 -17.98 14.15 -1.74
C LEU A 190 -18.83 14.24 -3.03
N PRO A 191 -19.17 13.15 -3.73
CA PRO A 191 -20.02 13.23 -4.93
C PRO A 191 -21.48 13.59 -4.62
N ILE A 192 -21.97 13.29 -3.42
CA ILE A 192 -23.34 13.59 -2.98
C ILE A 192 -23.48 15.07 -2.60
N ILE A 193 -22.38 15.71 -2.16
CA ILE A 193 -22.38 17.13 -1.81
C ILE A 193 -22.38 17.97 -3.07
N ASN A 194 -23.49 18.69 -3.32
CA ASN A 194 -23.51 19.75 -4.31
C ASN A 194 -22.72 20.97 -3.78
N PHE A 195 -21.42 21.03 -4.10
CA PHE A 195 -20.51 22.09 -3.68
C PHE A 195 -21.01 23.51 -4.00
N ARG A 196 -21.81 23.67 -5.07
CA ARG A 196 -22.34 24.97 -5.49
C ARG A 196 -23.52 25.42 -4.62
N LYS A 197 -24.38 24.50 -4.15
CA LYS A 197 -25.39 24.80 -3.11
C LYS A 197 -24.69 25.23 -1.82
N LEU A 198 -23.70 24.46 -1.38
CA LEU A 198 -22.93 24.77 -0.18
C LEU A 198 -22.24 26.13 -0.31
N GLN A 199 -21.66 26.45 -1.46
CA GLN A 199 -21.04 27.75 -1.70
C GLN A 199 -22.05 28.91 -1.70
N ARG A 200 -23.28 28.71 -2.23
CA ARG A 200 -24.36 29.72 -2.17
C ARG A 200 -24.80 29.97 -0.72
N VAL A 201 -25.01 28.90 0.05
CA VAL A 201 -25.40 28.99 1.48
C VAL A 201 -24.27 29.61 2.30
N LEU A 202 -23.03 29.16 2.10
CA LEU A 202 -21.84 29.69 2.79
C LEU A 202 -21.61 31.17 2.45
N LYS A 203 -21.80 31.58 1.18
CA LYS A 203 -21.73 33.00 0.80
C LYS A 203 -22.87 33.80 1.42
N SER A 204 -24.10 33.28 1.46
CA SER A 204 -25.23 33.97 2.11
C SER A 204 -25.08 34.07 3.64
N TRP A 205 -24.33 33.15 4.24
CA TRP A 205 -24.03 33.12 5.68
C TRP A 205 -22.81 33.99 6.03
N ALA A 206 -21.73 33.93 5.26
CA ALA A 206 -20.51 34.71 5.47
C ALA A 206 -20.65 36.18 5.01
N PHE A 207 -21.35 36.42 3.90
CA PHE A 207 -21.76 37.75 3.43
C PHE A 207 -23.25 37.93 3.74
N GLY A 208 -23.59 37.99 5.03
CA GLY A 208 -24.96 38.09 5.53
C GLY A 208 -25.83 39.04 4.69
N LYS A 209 -26.96 38.53 4.19
CA LYS A 209 -28.11 39.27 3.59
C LYS A 209 -27.84 40.48 2.68
N GLN A 210 -26.65 40.66 2.10
CA GLN A 210 -26.32 41.90 1.37
C GLN A 210 -26.49 41.77 -0.15
N LEU A 211 -27.51 41.06 -0.65
CA LEU A 211 -27.88 41.06 -2.08
C LEU A 211 -29.39 40.83 -2.34
N THR A 212 -30.26 41.03 -1.35
CA THR A 212 -31.71 41.15 -1.56
C THR A 212 -32.13 42.57 -1.25
N GLY A 213 -31.93 43.46 -2.22
CA GLY A 213 -32.18 44.89 -2.02
C GLY A 213 -32.11 45.75 -3.28
N ARG A 214 -32.32 45.19 -4.48
CA ARG A 214 -32.93 45.96 -5.57
C ARG A 214 -34.36 45.49 -5.71
N ARG A 215 -35.20 45.99 -4.79
CA ARG A 215 -36.64 46.13 -4.99
C ARG A 215 -36.77 47.03 -6.22
N LEU A 216 -36.95 46.42 -7.40
CA LEU A 216 -37.53 47.14 -8.52
C LEU A 216 -38.90 47.63 -8.03
N GLU A 217 -39.06 48.94 -8.08
CA GLU A 217 -40.32 49.61 -7.87
C GLU A 217 -41.41 48.92 -8.69
N ASP A 218 -42.50 48.61 -8.00
CA ASP A 218 -43.78 48.27 -8.57
C ASP A 218 -44.30 49.52 -9.30
N ARG A 219 -43.97 49.62 -10.60
CA ARG A 219 -44.67 50.47 -11.57
C ARG A 219 -44.98 49.62 -12.79
N ASP A 220 -46.13 48.96 -12.69
CA ASP A 220 -47.17 48.95 -13.71
C ASP A 220 -46.66 49.09 -15.17
N GLY A 221 -46.23 47.97 -15.74
CA GLY A 221 -45.71 47.87 -17.10
C GLY A 221 -45.31 46.42 -17.35
N GLY A 222 -45.93 45.78 -18.34
CA GLY A 222 -45.81 44.35 -18.58
C GLY A 222 -44.37 43.83 -18.56
N VAL A 223 -44.20 42.62 -18.04
CA VAL A 223 -42.94 41.86 -18.12
C VAL A 223 -42.62 41.64 -19.60
N GLU A 224 -41.87 42.58 -20.20
CA GLU A 224 -41.23 42.34 -21.47
C GLU A 224 -40.22 41.21 -21.24
N LEU A 225 -40.62 40.00 -21.65
CA LEU A 225 -39.72 38.90 -21.92
C LEU A 225 -38.67 39.42 -22.90
N LEU A 226 -37.56 39.93 -22.38
CA LEU A 226 -36.39 40.28 -23.16
C LEU A 226 -35.92 38.99 -23.85
N ALA A 227 -36.32 38.86 -25.12
CA ALA A 227 -35.94 37.75 -25.96
C ALA A 227 -34.41 37.64 -25.94
N PRO A 228 -33.85 36.43 -25.67
CA PRO A 228 -32.42 36.24 -25.60
C PRO A 228 -31.78 36.62 -26.94
N LYS A 229 -30.99 37.70 -26.98
CA LYS A 229 -30.26 38.12 -28.19
C LYS A 229 -28.89 37.46 -28.18
N MET A 230 -28.68 36.50 -29.08
CA MET A 230 -27.40 35.85 -29.27
C MET A 230 -26.49 36.71 -30.15
N THR A 231 -25.29 37.05 -29.66
CA THR A 231 -24.23 37.74 -30.42
C THR A 231 -22.98 36.84 -30.48
N ALA A 232 -22.04 37.11 -31.39
CA ALA A 232 -20.85 36.27 -31.58
C ALA A 232 -19.92 36.17 -30.34
N SER A 233 -20.12 37.04 -29.34
CA SER A 233 -19.38 37.05 -28.06
C SER A 233 -20.15 36.44 -26.88
N THR A 234 -21.34 35.87 -27.09
CA THR A 234 -22.11 35.28 -25.98
C THR A 234 -21.42 34.03 -25.44
N THR A 235 -21.17 34.02 -24.14
CA THR A 235 -20.66 32.87 -23.40
C THR A 235 -21.74 32.28 -22.51
N CYS A 236 -21.64 30.99 -22.23
CA CYS A 236 -22.49 30.30 -21.28
C CYS A 236 -22.23 30.86 -19.88
N THR A 237 -23.30 31.33 -19.22
CA THR A 237 -23.20 31.88 -17.86
C THR A 237 -22.82 30.85 -16.78
N PHE A 238 -22.82 29.54 -17.11
CA PHE A 238 -22.45 28.46 -16.19
C PHE A 238 -21.03 27.91 -16.39
N CYS A 239 -20.59 27.66 -17.63
CA CYS A 239 -19.25 27.12 -17.92
C CYS A 239 -18.26 28.17 -18.44
N GLY A 240 -18.71 29.37 -18.84
CA GLY A 240 -17.84 30.43 -19.38
C GLY A 240 -17.38 30.21 -20.82
N GLU A 241 -17.73 29.08 -21.43
CA GLU A 241 -17.36 28.73 -22.81
C GLU A 241 -18.47 29.10 -23.81
N ARG A 242 -18.21 28.88 -25.10
CA ARG A 242 -19.23 29.05 -26.15
C ARG A 242 -20.39 28.08 -25.92
N PRO A 243 -21.65 28.55 -25.95
CA PRO A 243 -22.79 27.72 -25.60
C PRO A 243 -23.02 26.60 -26.63
N THR A 244 -23.05 25.35 -26.16
CA THR A 244 -23.47 24.18 -26.95
C THR A 244 -24.98 23.98 -26.78
N LEU A 245 -25.73 24.10 -27.87
CA LEU A 245 -27.21 24.13 -27.88
C LEU A 245 -27.74 25.22 -26.91
N PRO A 246 -27.80 26.50 -27.34
CA PRO A 246 -28.13 27.61 -26.44
C PRO A 246 -29.57 27.52 -25.92
N HIS A 247 -29.71 27.57 -24.61
CA HIS A 247 -31.00 27.56 -23.91
C HIS A 247 -31.06 28.68 -22.87
N HIS A 248 -32.27 29.08 -22.53
CA HIS A 248 -32.56 30.09 -21.52
C HIS A 248 -33.71 29.63 -20.62
N MET A 249 -33.82 30.27 -19.45
CA MET A 249 -34.81 29.95 -18.42
C MET A 249 -35.71 31.16 -18.12
N GLY A 250 -36.03 31.96 -19.15
CA GLY A 250 -36.88 33.16 -19.05
C GLY A 250 -36.22 34.45 -18.58
N CYS A 251 -34.93 34.43 -18.21
CA CYS A 251 -34.22 35.59 -17.65
C CYS A 251 -33.21 36.28 -18.59
N GLY A 252 -33.32 36.08 -19.91
CA GLY A 252 -32.45 36.67 -20.93
C GLY A 252 -30.99 36.17 -20.95
N HIS A 253 -30.58 35.35 -19.97
CA HIS A 253 -29.25 34.75 -19.89
C HIS A 253 -29.17 33.42 -20.64
N ILE A 254 -28.07 33.21 -21.37
CA ILE A 254 -27.82 32.04 -22.21
C ILE A 254 -26.97 31.00 -21.47
N TYR A 255 -27.35 29.74 -21.62
CA TYR A 255 -26.69 28.56 -21.07
C TYR A 255 -26.49 27.51 -22.17
N CYS A 256 -25.55 26.58 -21.99
CA CYS A 256 -25.56 25.32 -22.75
C CYS A 256 -26.75 24.47 -22.30
N TYR A 257 -27.37 23.72 -23.22
CA TYR A 257 -28.43 22.76 -22.89
C TYR A 257 -28.04 21.86 -21.71
N TYR A 258 -26.86 21.23 -21.81
CA TYR A 258 -26.36 20.30 -20.79
C TYR A 258 -26.09 20.98 -19.44
N CYS A 259 -25.60 22.23 -19.47
CA CYS A 259 -25.37 22.97 -18.23
C CYS A 259 -26.69 23.31 -17.55
N LEU A 260 -27.69 23.79 -18.29
CA LEU A 260 -28.97 24.17 -17.70
C LEU A 260 -29.77 22.94 -17.24
N SER A 261 -29.89 21.93 -18.09
CA SER A 261 -30.63 20.69 -17.78
C SER A 261 -30.04 19.94 -16.60
N ALA A 262 -28.71 19.78 -16.53
CA ALA A 262 -28.08 19.11 -15.39
C ALA A 262 -28.32 19.82 -14.07
N ASN A 263 -28.32 21.16 -14.04
CA ASN A 263 -28.58 21.90 -12.81
C ASN A 263 -30.05 21.89 -12.41
N VAL A 264 -30.98 22.00 -13.37
CA VAL A 264 -32.42 21.92 -13.10
C VAL A 264 -32.80 20.52 -12.60
N LEU A 265 -32.20 19.46 -13.16
CA LEU A 265 -32.38 18.08 -12.69
C LEU A 265 -31.80 17.83 -11.29
N THR A 266 -30.66 18.44 -10.99
CA THR A 266 -30.01 18.30 -9.67
C THR A 266 -30.65 19.19 -8.60
N ASP A 267 -31.33 20.26 -9.02
CA ASP A 267 -31.81 21.31 -8.13
C ASP A 267 -33.14 21.90 -8.63
N ALA A 268 -34.26 21.44 -8.07
CA ALA A 268 -35.60 21.92 -8.44
C ALA A 268 -35.79 23.43 -8.21
N SER A 269 -35.02 24.04 -7.29
CA SER A 269 -35.00 25.48 -7.04
C SER A 269 -33.73 26.13 -7.60
N PHE A 270 -33.32 25.75 -8.82
CA PHE A 270 -32.19 26.41 -9.49
C PHE A 270 -32.52 27.86 -9.82
N CYS A 271 -31.66 28.79 -9.39
CA CYS A 271 -31.76 30.22 -9.65
C CYS A 271 -30.60 30.70 -10.50
N CYS A 272 -30.83 31.77 -11.27
CA CYS A 272 -29.80 32.37 -12.10
C CYS A 272 -28.64 32.86 -11.22
N PRO A 273 -27.37 32.51 -11.51
CA PRO A 273 -26.24 33.02 -10.75
C PRO A 273 -26.03 34.53 -10.89
N THR A 274 -26.55 35.17 -11.95
CA THR A 274 -26.37 36.61 -12.22
C THR A 274 -27.57 37.46 -11.80
N CYS A 275 -28.80 37.01 -12.06
CA CYS A 275 -30.00 37.80 -11.74
C CYS A 275 -30.92 37.19 -10.68
N GLY A 276 -30.64 35.99 -10.17
CA GLY A 276 -31.47 35.32 -9.16
C GLY A 276 -32.83 34.82 -9.64
N ALA A 277 -33.19 34.98 -10.92
CA ALA A 277 -34.46 34.50 -11.47
C ALA A 277 -34.59 32.97 -11.35
N THR A 278 -35.77 32.50 -10.95
CA THR A 278 -36.14 31.08 -10.88
C THR A 278 -36.65 30.60 -12.24
N CYS A 279 -36.48 29.31 -12.52
CA CYS A 279 -37.04 28.70 -13.73
C CYS A 279 -38.58 28.78 -13.71
N PRO A 280 -39.25 29.37 -14.71
CA PRO A 280 -40.71 29.36 -14.81
C PRO A 280 -41.24 27.96 -15.13
N GLU A 281 -42.51 27.68 -14.80
CA GLU A 281 -43.16 26.37 -15.02
C GLU A 281 -43.16 25.92 -16.50
N ASN A 282 -42.97 26.85 -17.44
CA ASN A 282 -42.90 26.60 -18.88
C ASN A 282 -41.60 25.91 -19.35
N GLY A 283 -40.72 25.51 -18.43
CA GLY A 283 -39.55 24.69 -18.73
C GLY A 283 -38.40 25.44 -19.41
N VAL A 284 -37.34 24.69 -19.73
CA VAL A 284 -36.14 25.20 -20.40
C VAL A 284 -36.44 25.43 -21.88
N GLN A 285 -36.21 26.66 -22.37
CA GLN A 285 -36.52 27.03 -23.76
C GLN A 285 -35.24 27.19 -24.57
N SER A 286 -35.24 26.71 -25.81
CA SER A 286 -34.16 26.98 -26.76
C SER A 286 -34.12 28.48 -27.09
N VAL A 287 -32.93 29.02 -27.25
CA VAL A 287 -32.69 30.38 -27.76
C VAL A 287 -32.87 30.40 -29.27
#